data_AF-A0A4Y8ICH1-F1
#
_entry.id   AF-A0A4Y8ICH1-F1
#
_cell.length_a   1.000
_cell.length_b   1.000
_cell.length_c   1.000
_cell.angle_alpha   90.00
_cell.angle_beta   90.00
_cell.angle_gamma   90.00
#
_symmetry.space_group_name_H-M   'P 1'
#
loop_
_entity.id
_entity.type
_entity.pdbx_description
1 polymer ?
#
loop_
_entity_poly.entity_id
_entity_poly.type
_entity_poly.pdbx_seq_one_letter_code
_entity_poly.pdbx_strand_id
1 'polypeptide(L)'
;MNAQKLIILSILLLIIGAAISSKTGTGPEEIITKSESDMLLQEVRYIASNAVIFWRKPAQLGGGKKSFIGITDVRPLGAEPINAQRVHTISAVKDKEFTLTTVGLINGVTIVAIVTNRGIKGAPVITLPIQN
;
A
#
# COMPACT_ATOMS: atom_id res chain seq x y z
N MET A 1 -14.11 -31.07 9.34
CA MET A 1 -13.45 -29.80 9.72
C MET A 1 -12.04 -29.66 9.10
N ASN A 2 -11.85 -29.95 7.79
CA ASN A 2 -10.50 -29.89 7.18
C ASN A 2 -10.38 -29.02 5.91
N ALA A 3 -11.48 -28.44 5.39
CA ALA A 3 -11.41 -27.54 4.22
C ALA A 3 -11.10 -26.07 4.58
N GLN A 4 -11.54 -25.60 5.75
CA GLN A 4 -11.33 -24.21 6.18
C GLN A 4 -9.89 -23.88 6.58
N LYS A 5 -9.08 -24.87 6.97
CA LYS A 5 -7.65 -24.66 7.29
C LYS A 5 -6.76 -24.55 6.05
N LEU A 6 -7.13 -25.16 4.91
CA LEU A 6 -6.35 -25.02 3.67
C LEU A 6 -6.55 -23.65 3.01
N ILE A 7 -7.78 -23.11 3.02
CA ILE A 7 -8.09 -21.83 2.34
C ILE A 7 -7.41 -20.65 3.04
N ILE A 8 -7.30 -20.68 4.37
CA ILE A 8 -6.61 -19.61 5.12
C ILE A 8 -5.10 -19.66 4.88
N LEU A 9 -4.52 -20.85 4.67
CA LEU A 9 -3.10 -21.00 4.40
C LEU A 9 -2.70 -20.50 3.01
N SER A 10 -3.56 -20.67 1.98
CA SER A 10 -3.28 -20.19 0.63
C SER A 10 -3.32 -18.66 0.49
N ILE A 11 -4.11 -17.96 1.31
CA ILE A 11 -4.15 -16.49 1.31
C ILE A 11 -2.92 -15.90 2.03
N LEU A 12 -2.39 -16.59 3.05
CA LEU A 12 -1.15 -16.22 3.73
C LEU A 12 0.11 -16.43 2.87
N LEU A 13 0.06 -17.36 1.89
CA LEU A 13 1.18 -17.64 0.98
C LEU A 13 1.33 -16.60 -0.15
N LEU A 14 0.28 -15.82 -0.44
CA LEU A 14 0.31 -14.76 -1.47
C LEU A 14 1.15 -13.54 -1.07
N ILE A 15 1.44 -13.35 0.22
CA ILE A 15 2.11 -12.12 0.71
C ILE A 15 3.65 -12.27 0.74
N ILE A 16 4.20 -13.47 0.59
CA ILE A 16 5.65 -13.74 0.70
C ILE A 16 6.28 -14.08 -0.68
N GLY A 17 5.50 -14.01 -1.76
CA GLY A 17 5.88 -14.49 -3.09
C GLY A 17 6.42 -13.45 -4.07
N ALA A 18 7.17 -12.43 -3.63
CA ALA A 18 7.89 -11.56 -4.57
C ALA A 18 9.32 -11.29 -4.05
N ALA A 19 10.15 -12.33 -4.17
CA ALA A 19 11.59 -12.18 -4.15
C ALA A 19 12.05 -11.44 -5.42
N ILE A 20 12.80 -10.36 -5.22
CA ILE A 20 13.93 -9.88 -6.01
C ILE A 20 13.77 -10.04 -7.53
N SER A 21 13.34 -8.96 -8.21
CA SER A 21 13.76 -8.74 -9.60
C SER A 21 14.91 -7.76 -9.63
N SER A 22 16.12 -8.28 -9.59
CA SER A 22 17.31 -7.60 -10.09
C SER A 22 17.42 -7.89 -11.58
N LYS A 23 17.09 -6.91 -12.42
CA LYS A 23 17.60 -6.84 -13.80
C LYS A 23 18.13 -5.43 -14.02
N THR A 24 19.45 -5.31 -13.93
CA THR A 24 20.22 -4.18 -14.43
C THR A 24 20.07 -4.14 -15.96
N GLY A 25 19.42 -3.10 -16.47
CA GLY A 25 19.33 -2.82 -17.89
C GLY A 25 19.00 -1.35 -18.07
N THR A 26 20.03 -0.51 -18.10
CA THR A 26 20.00 0.97 -18.10
C THR A 26 19.36 1.59 -19.35
N GLY A 27 18.20 1.09 -19.76
CA GLY A 27 17.36 1.61 -20.82
C GLY A 27 16.38 2.65 -20.29
N PRO A 28 15.77 3.45 -21.18
CA PRO A 28 14.76 4.46 -20.82
C PRO A 28 13.60 3.89 -20.00
N GLU A 29 13.19 2.64 -20.26
CA GLU A 29 12.08 1.98 -19.57
C GLU A 29 12.38 1.67 -18.10
N GLU A 30 13.61 1.27 -17.75
CA GLU A 30 14.01 1.05 -16.36
C GLU A 30 14.01 2.38 -15.59
N ILE A 31 14.48 3.46 -16.22
CA ILE A 31 14.51 4.81 -15.63
C ILE A 31 13.09 5.31 -15.37
N ILE A 32 12.18 5.14 -16.33
CA ILE A 32 10.78 5.54 -16.21
C ILE A 32 10.08 4.72 -15.11
N THR A 33 10.27 3.41 -15.10
CA THR A 33 9.67 2.51 -14.09
C THR A 33 10.19 2.85 -12.68
N LYS A 34 11.48 3.12 -12.55
CA LYS A 34 12.09 3.57 -11.28
C LYS A 34 11.54 4.91 -10.83
N SER A 35 11.39 5.87 -11.74
CA SER A 35 10.80 7.17 -11.44
C SER A 35 9.35 7.05 -10.96
N GLU A 36 8.56 6.18 -11.58
CA GLU A 36 7.18 5.92 -11.12
C GLU A 36 7.19 5.28 -9.73
N SER A 37 8.04 4.28 -9.50
CA SER A 37 8.23 3.66 -8.19
C SER A 37 8.53 4.70 -7.10
N ASP A 38 9.47 5.62 -7.35
CA ASP A 38 9.86 6.63 -6.37
C ASP A 38 8.72 7.62 -6.09
N MET A 39 7.98 8.02 -7.11
CA MET A 39 6.78 8.87 -6.98
C MET A 39 5.71 8.18 -6.13
N LEU A 40 5.36 6.93 -6.45
CA LEU A 40 4.36 6.17 -5.70
C LEU A 40 4.81 5.92 -4.26
N LEU A 41 6.10 5.68 -4.04
CA LEU A 41 6.66 5.50 -2.70
C LEU A 41 6.55 6.78 -1.86
N GLN A 42 6.82 7.94 -2.46
CA GLN A 42 6.63 9.23 -1.80
C GLN A 42 5.17 9.44 -1.39
N GLU A 43 4.23 9.05 -2.25
CA GLU A 43 2.81 9.15 -1.97
C GLU A 43 2.35 8.19 -0.87
N VAL A 44 2.81 6.94 -0.89
CA VAL A 44 2.57 5.98 0.21
C VAL A 44 3.06 6.55 1.54
N ARG A 45 4.21 7.23 1.56
CA ARG A 45 4.73 7.92 2.76
C ARG A 45 3.85 9.10 3.17
N TYR A 46 3.33 9.88 2.21
CA TYR A 46 2.40 10.97 2.47
C TYR A 46 1.09 10.45 3.10
N ILE A 47 0.47 9.43 2.49
CA ILE A 47 -0.75 8.79 3.01
C ILE A 47 -0.49 8.21 4.41
N ALA A 48 0.64 7.54 4.63
CA ALA A 48 0.99 6.99 5.93
C ALA A 48 1.18 8.08 7.00
N SER A 49 1.76 9.23 6.64
CA SER A 49 1.88 10.38 7.56
C SER A 49 0.51 10.91 7.95
N ASN A 50 -0.39 11.08 6.97
CA ASN A 50 -1.76 11.53 7.23
C ASN A 50 -2.58 10.49 8.01
N ALA A 51 -2.32 9.19 7.85
CA ALA A 51 -2.92 8.15 8.67
C ALA A 51 -2.59 8.29 10.16
N VAL A 52 -1.36 8.70 10.50
CA VAL A 52 -1.00 8.99 11.89
C VAL A 52 -1.81 10.17 12.43
N ILE A 53 -2.03 11.21 11.61
CA ILE A 53 -2.85 12.37 11.97
C ILE A 53 -4.31 11.94 12.14
N PHE A 54 -4.87 11.23 11.17
CA PHE A 54 -6.22 10.68 11.20
C PHE A 54 -6.46 9.88 12.48
N TRP A 55 -5.56 8.94 12.81
CA TRP A 55 -5.67 8.11 14.02
C TRP A 55 -5.72 8.95 15.31
N ARG A 56 -4.96 10.05 15.38
CA ARG A 56 -4.93 10.93 16.55
C ARG A 56 -6.16 11.83 16.64
N LYS A 57 -6.76 12.16 15.50
CA LYS A 57 -7.85 13.13 15.39
C LYS A 57 -9.16 12.56 15.97
N PRO A 58 -9.96 13.35 16.72
CA PRO A 58 -11.28 12.94 17.19
C PRO A 58 -12.24 12.63 16.03
N ALA A 59 -13.18 11.71 16.26
CA ALA A 59 -14.18 11.32 15.25
C ALA A 59 -15.05 12.51 14.78
N GLN A 60 -15.37 13.44 15.68
CA GLN A 60 -16.18 14.64 15.37
C GLN A 60 -15.50 15.57 14.35
N LEU A 61 -14.19 15.46 14.17
CA LEU A 61 -13.43 16.22 13.18
C LEU A 61 -13.06 15.36 11.95
N GLY A 62 -13.70 14.21 11.77
CA GLY A 62 -13.38 13.28 10.68
C GLY A 62 -12.11 12.45 10.92
N GLY A 63 -11.73 12.25 12.18
CA GLY A 63 -10.61 11.41 12.57
C GLY A 63 -11.00 9.98 12.96
N GLY A 64 -9.99 9.17 13.29
CA GLY A 64 -10.14 7.76 13.64
C GLY A 64 -10.40 7.49 15.12
N LYS A 65 -10.37 8.50 16.01
CA LYS A 65 -10.56 8.32 17.47
C LYS A 65 -9.68 7.19 18.03
N LYS A 66 -8.40 7.20 17.69
CA LYS A 66 -7.41 6.18 18.09
C LYS A 66 -7.67 4.78 17.51
N SER A 67 -8.42 4.69 16.42
CA SER A 67 -8.64 3.46 15.67
C SER A 67 -8.55 3.70 14.17
N PHE A 68 -8.16 2.67 13.41
CA PHE A 68 -8.41 2.62 11.96
C PHE A 68 -9.65 1.82 11.60
N ILE A 69 -10.33 1.19 12.57
CA ILE A 69 -11.55 0.43 12.29
C ILE A 69 -12.58 1.33 11.61
N GLY A 70 -13.12 0.87 10.48
CA GLY A 70 -14.07 1.62 9.66
C GLY A 70 -13.45 2.46 8.55
N ILE A 71 -12.12 2.54 8.45
CA ILE A 71 -11.47 3.11 7.27
C ILE A 71 -11.58 2.13 6.10
N THR A 72 -12.15 2.58 5.00
CA THR A 72 -12.32 1.77 3.77
C THR A 72 -11.70 2.43 2.54
N ASP A 73 -11.27 3.69 2.68
CA ASP A 73 -10.83 4.56 1.60
C ASP A 73 -9.67 5.46 2.07
N VAL A 74 -8.83 5.90 1.14
CA VAL A 74 -7.70 6.81 1.37
C VAL A 74 -8.11 8.30 1.37
N ARG A 75 -9.34 8.66 0.96
CA ARG A 75 -9.81 10.07 1.02
C ARG A 75 -9.67 10.74 2.39
N PRO A 76 -10.01 10.10 3.53
CA PRO A 76 -9.77 10.66 4.86
C PRO A 76 -8.28 10.90 5.16
N LEU A 77 -7.39 10.30 4.37
CA LEU A 77 -5.94 10.41 4.46
C LEU A 77 -5.36 11.40 3.44
N GLY A 78 -6.21 12.15 2.73
CA GLY A 78 -5.80 13.21 1.80
C GLY A 78 -5.33 12.72 0.43
N ALA A 79 -5.69 11.51 0.01
CA ALA A 79 -5.41 11.00 -1.32
C ALA A 79 -6.70 10.58 -2.04
N GLU A 80 -6.69 10.62 -3.37
CA GLU A 80 -7.81 10.11 -4.18
C GLU A 80 -7.61 8.60 -4.42
N PRO A 81 -8.59 7.71 -4.16
CA PRO A 81 -8.46 6.27 -4.35
C PRO A 81 -8.12 5.84 -5.78
N ILE A 82 -8.52 6.61 -6.79
CA ILE A 82 -8.24 6.29 -8.19
C ILE A 82 -8.10 7.57 -9.02
N ASN A 83 -7.12 7.59 -9.92
CA ASN A 83 -7.02 8.58 -10.98
C ASN A 83 -6.39 7.94 -12.23
N ALA A 84 -6.07 8.75 -13.24
CA ALA A 84 -5.51 8.28 -14.50
C ALA A 84 -4.13 7.60 -14.35
N GLN A 85 -3.41 7.88 -13.26
CA GLN A 85 -2.03 7.42 -13.05
C GLN A 85 -1.93 6.29 -12.03
N ARG A 86 -2.89 6.12 -11.12
CA ARG A 86 -2.77 5.15 -10.02
C ARG A 86 -4.09 4.77 -9.36
N VAL A 87 -4.02 3.69 -8.59
CA VAL A 87 -5.09 3.19 -7.72
C VAL A 87 -4.52 2.92 -6.32
N HIS A 88 -5.23 3.35 -5.28
CA HIS A 88 -4.95 3.03 -3.89
C HIS A 88 -6.06 2.19 -3.29
N THR A 89 -5.69 1.14 -2.57
CA THR A 89 -6.64 0.27 -1.88
C THR A 89 -6.20 0.02 -0.44
N ILE A 90 -7.16 0.03 0.48
CA ILE A 90 -6.95 -0.31 1.89
C ILE A 90 -7.48 -1.72 2.14
N SER A 91 -6.72 -2.54 2.86
CA SER A 91 -7.10 -3.88 3.28
C SER A 91 -6.56 -4.21 4.67
N ALA A 92 -6.96 -5.38 5.21
CA ALA A 92 -6.48 -5.91 6.48
C ALA A 92 -6.52 -4.90 7.65
N VAL A 93 -7.62 -4.14 7.74
CA VAL A 93 -7.79 -3.08 8.74
C VAL A 93 -7.91 -3.67 10.15
N LYS A 94 -7.11 -3.14 11.06
CA LYS A 94 -7.11 -3.43 12.50
C LYS A 94 -7.11 -2.11 13.27
N ASP A 95 -7.22 -2.18 14.59
CA ASP A 95 -7.29 -1.00 15.45
C ASP A 95 -6.11 -0.02 15.26
N LYS A 96 -4.89 -0.53 15.05
CA LYS A 96 -3.66 0.27 15.00
C LYS A 96 -2.88 0.15 13.71
N GLU A 97 -3.36 -0.65 12.76
CA GLU A 97 -2.68 -0.85 11.48
C GLU A 97 -3.67 -1.22 10.36
N PHE A 98 -3.27 -0.98 9.12
CA PHE A 98 -3.92 -1.49 7.91
C PHE A 98 -2.87 -1.67 6.80
N THR A 99 -3.23 -2.37 5.74
CA THR A 99 -2.38 -2.53 4.55
C THR A 99 -2.83 -1.55 3.47
N LEU A 100 -1.91 -0.71 3.01
CA LEU A 100 -2.09 0.17 1.86
C LEU A 100 -1.41 -0.46 0.65
N THR A 101 -2.16 -0.69 -0.42
CA THR A 101 -1.62 -1.08 -1.71
C THR A 101 -1.82 0.07 -2.69
N THR A 102 -0.77 0.44 -3.40
CA THR A 102 -0.78 1.47 -4.45
C THR A 102 -0.27 0.86 -5.74
N VAL A 103 -1.03 1.00 -6.82
CA VAL A 103 -0.69 0.49 -8.15
C VAL A 103 -0.58 1.67 -9.11
N GLY A 104 0.58 1.84 -9.75
CA GLY A 104 0.77 2.73 -10.87
C GLY A 104 0.15 2.14 -12.13
N LEU A 105 -0.66 2.93 -12.83
CA LEU A 105 -1.34 2.51 -14.05
C LEU A 105 -0.50 2.75 -15.31
N ILE A 106 0.67 3.41 -15.20
CA ILE A 106 1.53 3.72 -16.34
C ILE A 106 2.42 2.51 -16.64
N ASN A 107 3.25 2.07 -15.68
CA ASN A 107 4.12 0.92 -15.85
C ASN A 107 3.69 -0.27 -14.97
N GLY A 108 2.58 -0.21 -14.24
CA GLY A 108 2.12 -1.36 -13.44
C GLY A 108 2.91 -1.58 -12.15
N VAL A 109 3.69 -0.60 -11.69
CA VAL A 109 4.43 -0.70 -10.42
C VAL A 109 3.45 -0.83 -9.26
N THR A 110 3.66 -1.82 -8.40
CA THR A 110 2.83 -2.04 -7.21
C THR A 110 3.64 -1.85 -5.94
N ILE A 111 3.14 -1.04 -5.00
CA ILE A 111 3.72 -0.82 -3.69
C ILE A 111 2.74 -1.26 -2.61
N VAL A 112 3.19 -2.12 -1.71
CA VAL A 112 2.41 -2.59 -0.55
C VAL A 112 3.12 -2.16 0.73
N ALA A 113 2.40 -1.46 1.60
CA ALA A 113 2.92 -0.97 2.87
C ALA A 113 1.95 -1.26 4.02
N ILE A 114 2.49 -1.69 5.16
CA ILE A 114 1.73 -1.78 6.40
C ILE A 114 1.80 -0.41 7.09
N VAL A 115 0.67 0.28 7.15
CA VAL A 115 0.54 1.59 7.79
C VAL A 115 0.06 1.38 9.22
N THR A 116 0.70 2.05 10.18
CA THR A 116 0.39 1.99 11.61
C THR A 116 0.10 3.37 12.17
N ASN A 117 -0.35 3.42 13.43
CA ASN A 117 -0.49 4.66 14.18
C ASN A 117 0.85 5.41 14.45
N ARG A 118 1.98 4.86 14.00
CA ARG A 118 3.33 5.44 14.07
C ARG A 118 3.96 5.67 12.69
N GLY A 119 3.24 5.41 11.60
CA GLY A 119 3.75 5.46 10.22
C GLY A 119 3.91 4.07 9.63
N ILE A 120 4.81 3.92 8.66
CA ILE A 120 5.00 2.64 7.95
C ILE A 120 5.79 1.65 8.84
N LYS A 121 5.30 0.42 8.94
CA LYS A 121 5.99 -0.69 9.61
C LYS A 121 6.88 -1.43 8.61
N GLY A 122 8.18 -1.40 8.84
CA GLY A 122 9.16 -2.02 7.95
C GLY A 122 9.35 -1.25 6.64
N ALA A 123 9.99 -1.89 5.66
CA ALA A 123 10.11 -1.36 4.32
C ALA A 123 8.88 -1.75 3.47
N PRO A 124 8.30 -0.82 2.69
CA PRO A 124 7.31 -1.18 1.68
C PRO A 124 7.85 -2.21 0.68
N VAL A 125 6.98 -3.13 0.27
CA VAL A 125 7.29 -4.08 -0.79
C VAL A 125 6.99 -3.41 -2.12
N ILE A 126 7.98 -3.34 -3.00
CA ILE A 126 7.85 -2.76 -4.35
C ILE A 126 7.96 -3.90 -5.36
N THR A 127 6.94 -4.05 -6.20
CA THR A 127 6.89 -5.03 -7.29
C THR A 127 6.89 -4.26 -8.61
N LEU A 128 7.89 -4.54 -9.44
CA LEU A 128 7.99 -4.01 -10.79
C LEU A 128 7.19 -4.89 -11.77
N PRO A 129 6.66 -4.34 -12.87
CA PRO A 129 6.04 -5.15 -13.92
C PRO A 129 7.02 -6.19 -14.46
N ILE A 130 6.50 -7.35 -14.85
CA ILE A 130 7.28 -8.33 -15.60
C ILE A 130 7.43 -7.78 -17.02
N GLN A 131 8.63 -7.34 -17.38
CA GLN A 131 8.95 -7.01 -18.77
C GLN A 131 9.20 -8.31 -19.52
N ASN A 132 8.29 -8.61 -20.47
CA ASN A 132 8.43 -9.73 -21.41
C ASN A 132 9.34 -9.34 -22.57
#